data_AF-A0A2P5N7A1-F1
#
_entry.id   AF-A0A2P5N7A1-F1
#
_cell.length_a   1.000
_cell.length_b   1.000
_cell.length_c   1.000
_cell.angle_alpha   90.00
_cell.angle_beta   90.00
_cell.angle_gamma   90.00
#
_symmetry.space_group_name_H-M   'P 1'
#
loop_
_entity.id
_entity.type
_entity.pdbx_description
1 polymer ?
#
loop_
_entity_poly.entity_id
_entity_poly.type
_entity_poly.pdbx_seq_one_letter_code
_entity_poly.pdbx_strand_id
1 'polypeptide(L)'
;MRKIKYILLFFFSINCKANNLCLIDEVKLLSFKVKTQKILSVCKGKNSAYLSYRFGIPSNIELQFPDKLDISSWKEFQFTGMRRGGGKQNAGFGSYSLSFTKYNVEYSIFQEWNDESEEYSIGVVISVEGKKNIVLNGIKKSQEGSLILLEDENKYIQNDFEKNIE
;
A
#
# COMPACT_ATOMS: atom_id res chain seq x y z
N MET A 1 -26.39 57.40 13.79
CA MET A 1 -26.38 55.97 14.17
C MET A 1 -25.87 55.14 13.00
N ARG A 2 -24.64 54.61 13.07
CA ARG A 2 -24.15 53.59 12.12
C ARG A 2 -23.49 52.48 12.93
N LYS A 3 -24.23 51.40 13.17
CA LYS A 3 -23.70 50.18 13.78
C LYS A 3 -23.03 49.36 12.68
N ILE A 4 -21.70 49.34 12.64
CA ILE A 4 -20.93 48.44 11.79
C ILE A 4 -21.02 47.04 12.42
N LYS A 5 -21.76 46.14 11.77
CA LYS A 5 -21.79 44.71 12.12
C LYS A 5 -20.50 44.07 11.62
N TYR A 6 -19.59 43.76 12.54
CA TYR A 6 -18.43 42.92 12.24
C TYR A 6 -18.92 41.49 11.92
N ILE A 7 -18.78 41.07 10.67
CA ILE A 7 -18.93 39.66 10.27
C ILE A 7 -17.61 38.96 10.59
N LEU A 8 -17.63 38.14 11.63
CA LEU A 8 -16.53 37.27 12.03
C LEU A 8 -16.51 36.06 11.06
N LEU A 9 -15.68 36.11 10.02
CA LEU A 9 -15.41 34.97 9.14
C LEU A 9 -14.57 33.94 9.90
N PHE A 10 -15.25 32.99 10.53
CA PHE A 10 -14.64 31.84 11.18
C PHE A 10 -14.06 30.93 10.10
N PHE A 11 -12.75 31.00 9.87
CA PHE A 11 -12.02 30.05 9.03
C PHE A 11 -12.09 28.68 9.71
N PHE A 12 -13.14 27.91 9.38
CA PHE A 12 -13.20 26.49 9.72
C PHE A 12 -12.02 25.83 9.01
N SER A 13 -10.98 25.51 9.76
CA SER A 13 -9.88 24.68 9.26
C SER A 13 -10.46 23.30 9.01
N ILE A 14 -10.89 23.05 7.78
CA ILE A 14 -11.29 21.73 7.33
C ILE A 14 -10.03 20.88 7.45
N ASN A 15 -9.96 20.07 8.51
CA ASN A 15 -8.95 19.06 8.68
C ASN A 15 -9.22 17.98 7.63
N CYS A 16 -8.78 18.22 6.40
CA CYS A 16 -8.78 17.22 5.34
C CYS A 16 -7.70 16.20 5.71
N LYS A 17 -8.08 15.20 6.52
CA LYS A 17 -7.19 14.09 6.85
C LYS A 17 -6.98 13.28 5.58
N ALA A 18 -5.83 13.45 4.94
CA ALA A 18 -5.44 12.57 3.84
C ALA A 18 -5.39 11.11 4.34
N ASN A 19 -6.01 10.20 3.60
CA ASN A 19 -6.08 8.77 3.93
C ASN A 19 -5.03 7.92 3.21
N ASN A 20 -4.13 8.57 2.47
CA ASN A 20 -3.05 7.95 1.70
C ASN A 20 -1.86 8.91 1.59
N LEU A 21 -0.73 8.38 1.15
CA LEU A 21 0.51 9.12 0.91
C LEU A 21 0.85 9.20 -0.59
N CYS A 22 -0.10 8.92 -1.48
CA CYS A 22 0.11 9.12 -2.91
C CYS A 22 0.10 10.61 -3.26
N LEU A 23 0.95 10.98 -4.21
CA LEU A 23 0.99 12.32 -4.79
C LEU A 23 -0.28 12.57 -5.62
N ILE A 24 -0.56 13.83 -5.88
CA ILE A 24 -1.83 14.27 -6.49
C ILE A 24 -2.05 13.69 -7.90
N ASP A 25 -0.96 13.35 -8.59
CA ASP A 25 -0.92 12.83 -9.94
C ASP A 25 -0.62 11.33 -10.00
N GLU A 26 -0.55 10.66 -8.85
CA GLU A 26 -0.36 9.21 -8.78
C GLU A 26 -1.70 8.46 -8.72
N VAL A 27 -1.67 7.24 -9.23
CA VAL A 27 -2.73 6.25 -9.03
C VAL A 27 -2.42 5.46 -7.77
N LYS A 28 -3.33 5.49 -6.81
CA LYS A 28 -3.25 4.71 -5.58
C LYS A 28 -3.62 3.26 -5.85
N LEU A 29 -2.67 2.35 -5.73
CA LEU A 29 -2.91 0.92 -5.86
C LEU A 29 -3.38 0.32 -4.54
N LEU A 30 -2.75 0.75 -3.44
CA LEU A 30 -3.14 0.35 -2.10
C LEU A 30 -2.83 1.45 -1.09
N SER A 31 -3.68 1.62 -0.10
CA SER A 31 -3.37 2.40 1.10
C SER A 31 -4.12 1.88 2.30
N PHE A 32 -3.52 1.91 3.48
CA PHE A 32 -4.20 1.63 4.75
C PHE A 32 -3.46 2.25 5.93
N LYS A 33 -4.17 2.42 7.06
CA LYS A 33 -3.59 2.83 8.33
C LYS A 33 -3.20 1.62 9.16
N VAL A 34 -2.13 1.72 9.94
CA VAL A 34 -1.79 0.75 10.99
C VAL A 34 -2.23 1.29 12.36
N LYS A 35 -2.07 0.50 13.44
CA LYS A 35 -2.52 0.86 14.80
C LYS A 35 -2.07 2.25 15.27
N THR A 36 -0.85 2.66 14.91
CA THR A 36 -0.27 3.98 15.24
C THR A 36 -0.86 5.14 14.44
N GLN A 37 -1.87 4.89 13.59
CA GLN A 37 -2.45 5.85 12.63
C GLN A 37 -1.51 6.30 11.50
N LYS A 38 -0.28 5.77 11.46
CA LYS A 38 0.58 5.89 10.28
C LYS A 38 -0.06 5.17 9.10
N ILE A 39 0.18 5.71 7.92
CA ILE A 39 -0.36 5.29 6.66
C ILE A 39 0.75 4.57 5.89
N LEU A 40 0.40 3.44 5.28
CA LEU A 40 1.17 2.78 4.25
C LEU A 40 0.45 3.03 2.92
N SER A 41 1.17 3.42 1.88
CA SER A 41 0.61 3.54 0.53
C SER A 41 1.55 2.94 -0.51
N VAL A 42 0.97 2.21 -1.46
CA VAL A 42 1.59 1.77 -2.70
C VAL A 42 0.96 2.59 -3.83
N CYS A 43 1.78 3.34 -4.53
CA CYS A 43 1.36 4.35 -5.49
C CYS A 43 2.08 4.14 -6.82
N LYS A 44 1.34 4.30 -7.91
CA LYS A 44 1.80 4.17 -9.28
C LYS A 44 1.82 5.54 -9.93
N GLY A 45 2.96 5.93 -10.50
CA GLY A 45 3.04 7.13 -11.34
C GLY A 45 2.11 7.01 -12.56
N LYS A 46 1.59 8.14 -13.06
CA LYS A 46 0.79 8.16 -14.31
C LYS A 46 1.46 7.35 -15.43
N ASN A 47 0.66 6.66 -16.23
CA ASN A 47 1.12 5.81 -17.34
C ASN A 47 2.16 4.76 -16.92
N SER A 48 2.08 4.29 -15.67
CA SER A 48 3.01 3.31 -15.09
C SER A 48 4.46 3.81 -15.08
N ALA A 49 4.68 5.12 -14.95
CA ALA A 49 6.00 5.74 -14.98
C ALA A 49 6.93 5.23 -13.86
N TYR A 50 6.38 4.83 -12.70
CA TYR A 50 7.10 4.23 -11.58
C TYR A 50 6.13 3.54 -10.62
N LEU A 51 6.66 2.68 -9.76
CA LEU A 51 5.99 2.16 -8.56
C LEU A 51 6.69 2.71 -7.32
N SER A 52 5.91 3.04 -6.30
CA SER A 52 6.45 3.54 -5.03
C SER A 52 5.69 3.00 -3.84
N TYR A 53 6.44 2.84 -2.76
CA TYR A 53 5.97 2.57 -1.42
C TYR A 53 6.24 3.79 -0.55
N ARG A 54 5.28 4.16 0.31
CA ARG A 54 5.46 5.20 1.33
C ARG A 54 4.85 4.77 2.66
N PHE A 55 5.54 5.11 3.75
CA PHE A 55 5.05 4.93 5.11
C PHE A 55 5.27 6.18 5.95
N GLY A 56 4.28 6.58 6.77
CA GLY A 56 4.37 7.76 7.63
C GLY A 56 3.03 8.45 7.82
N ILE A 57 3.04 9.78 7.87
CA ILE A 57 1.84 10.62 7.93
C ILE A 57 1.88 11.65 6.79
N PRO A 58 0.75 12.28 6.42
CA PRO A 58 0.72 13.19 5.26
C PRO A 58 1.71 14.36 5.33
N SER A 59 2.01 14.83 6.55
CA SER A 59 2.98 15.92 6.78
C SER A 59 4.43 15.43 6.95
N ASN A 60 4.66 14.12 7.05
CA ASN A 60 5.98 13.53 7.25
C ASN A 60 6.04 12.08 6.74
N ILE A 61 6.62 11.90 5.56
CA ILE A 61 6.92 10.57 5.01
C ILE A 61 8.19 10.08 5.71
N GLU A 62 8.06 9.00 6.49
CA GLU A 62 9.16 8.42 7.26
C GLU A 62 9.99 7.44 6.44
N LEU A 63 9.35 6.80 5.45
CA LEU A 63 9.99 5.86 4.54
C LEU A 63 9.37 6.01 3.16
N GLN A 64 10.23 6.19 2.15
CA GLN A 64 9.87 6.05 0.75
C GLN A 64 10.79 4.99 0.13
N PHE A 65 10.25 4.20 -0.79
CA PHE A 65 11.03 3.32 -1.64
C PHE A 65 10.38 3.20 -3.03
N PRO A 66 11.17 3.13 -4.10
CA PRO A 66 12.60 3.43 -4.14
C PRO A 66 12.87 4.92 -3.99
N ASP A 67 14.16 5.29 -3.88
CA ASP A 67 14.55 6.71 -3.78
C ASP A 67 14.40 7.42 -5.13
N LYS A 68 14.54 6.69 -6.24
CA LYS A 68 14.40 7.20 -7.61
C LYS A 68 13.05 6.78 -8.21
N LEU A 69 12.21 7.76 -8.54
CA LEU A 69 10.87 7.52 -9.11
C LEU A 69 10.92 7.56 -10.64
N ASP A 70 11.30 6.45 -11.25
CA ASP A 70 11.26 6.24 -12.71
C ASP A 70 10.91 4.80 -13.08
N ILE A 71 10.97 4.46 -14.36
CA ILE A 71 10.55 3.13 -14.86
C ILE A 71 11.38 1.98 -14.29
N SER A 72 12.59 2.23 -13.80
CA SER A 72 13.43 1.19 -13.17
C SER A 72 12.91 0.77 -11.79
N SER A 73 12.14 1.63 -11.12
CA SER A 73 11.56 1.37 -9.79
C SER A 73 10.79 0.06 -9.70
N TRP A 74 10.07 -0.31 -10.76
CA TRP A 74 9.25 -1.52 -10.79
C TRP A 74 10.07 -2.80 -10.57
N LYS A 75 11.31 -2.82 -11.05
CA LYS A 75 12.23 -3.95 -10.91
C LYS A 75 12.88 -4.02 -9.53
N GLU A 76 12.70 -3.00 -8.70
CA GLU A 76 13.16 -3.00 -7.31
C GLU A 76 12.17 -3.68 -6.35
N PHE A 77 11.01 -4.09 -6.87
CA PHE A 77 10.02 -4.85 -6.15
C PHE A 77 9.91 -6.27 -6.69
N GLN A 78 9.49 -7.18 -5.81
CA GLN A 78 9.03 -8.52 -6.16
C GLN A 78 7.55 -8.63 -5.82
N PHE A 79 6.75 -9.14 -6.75
CA PHE A 79 5.31 -9.32 -6.56
C PHE A 79 4.95 -10.78 -6.71
N THR A 80 4.10 -11.27 -5.81
CA THR A 80 3.53 -12.61 -5.88
C THR A 80 2.04 -12.53 -5.58
N GLY A 81 1.24 -13.29 -6.32
CA GLY A 81 -0.20 -13.30 -6.18
C GLY A 81 -0.76 -14.66 -6.54
N MET A 82 -1.62 -15.19 -5.70
CA MET A 82 -2.42 -16.38 -5.97
C MET A 82 -3.84 -16.13 -5.49
N ARG A 83 -4.82 -16.54 -6.29
CA ARG A 83 -6.21 -16.57 -5.86
C ARG A 83 -6.95 -17.76 -6.43
N ARG A 84 -7.92 -18.23 -5.65
CA ARG A 84 -8.97 -19.17 -6.08
C ARG A 84 -10.31 -18.48 -5.93
N GLY A 85 -11.03 -18.31 -7.04
CA GLY A 85 -12.38 -17.77 -7.02
C GLY A 85 -13.44 -18.78 -6.59
N GLY A 86 -14.70 -18.34 -6.58
CA GLY A 86 -15.85 -19.22 -6.36
C GLY A 86 -16.49 -19.14 -4.98
N GLY A 87 -16.07 -18.21 -4.12
CA GLY A 87 -16.72 -17.95 -2.84
C GLY A 87 -16.55 -19.07 -1.82
N LYS A 88 -17.33 -19.01 -0.74
CA LYS A 88 -17.33 -20.01 0.35
C LYS A 88 -17.43 -21.46 -0.11
N GLN A 89 -18.33 -21.72 -1.06
CA GLN A 89 -18.58 -23.06 -1.62
C GLN A 89 -17.34 -23.70 -2.27
N ASN A 90 -16.37 -22.90 -2.73
CA ASN A 90 -15.13 -23.37 -3.33
C ASN A 90 -13.90 -23.06 -2.46
N ALA A 91 -14.12 -22.72 -1.18
CA ALA A 91 -13.09 -22.20 -0.28
C ALA A 91 -12.25 -21.13 -0.99
N GLY A 92 -12.91 -20.14 -1.58
CA GLY A 92 -12.27 -19.05 -2.29
C GLY A 92 -11.25 -18.34 -1.40
N PHE A 93 -10.11 -17.95 -1.95
CA PHE A 93 -9.07 -17.28 -1.19
C PHE A 93 -8.21 -16.42 -2.11
N GLY A 94 -7.43 -15.53 -1.50
CA GLY A 94 -6.33 -14.86 -2.17
C GLY A 94 -5.20 -14.57 -1.20
N SER A 95 -3.97 -14.63 -1.71
CA SER A 95 -2.76 -14.23 -1.00
C SER A 95 -1.88 -13.47 -1.97
N TYR A 96 -1.58 -12.23 -1.61
CA TYR A 96 -0.82 -11.29 -2.41
C TYR A 96 0.29 -10.69 -1.57
N SER A 97 1.48 -10.58 -2.15
CA SER A 97 2.63 -9.93 -1.53
C SER A 97 3.36 -9.03 -2.51
N LEU A 98 3.81 -7.89 -2.01
CA LEU A 98 4.76 -7.01 -2.67
C LEU A 98 5.93 -6.81 -1.70
N SER A 99 7.14 -7.19 -2.09
CA SER A 99 8.33 -7.07 -1.24
C SER A 99 9.44 -6.25 -1.88
N PHE A 100 10.27 -5.65 -1.03
CA PHE A 100 11.50 -4.97 -1.40
C PHE A 100 12.46 -4.95 -0.21
N THR A 101 13.73 -4.64 -0.48
CA THR A 101 14.76 -4.48 0.55
C THR A 101 15.30 -3.05 0.55
N LYS A 102 15.35 -2.41 1.73
CA LYS A 102 16.04 -1.13 1.92
C LYS A 102 16.90 -1.19 3.18
N TYR A 103 18.17 -0.81 3.08
CA TYR A 103 19.14 -0.82 4.18
C TYR A 103 19.23 -2.17 4.93
N ASN A 104 19.26 -3.29 4.19
CA ASN A 104 19.27 -4.66 4.73
C ASN A 104 18.03 -5.00 5.60
N VAL A 105 16.93 -4.28 5.39
CA VAL A 105 15.63 -4.57 5.97
C VAL A 105 14.68 -4.95 4.84
N GLU A 106 14.07 -6.11 4.93
CA GLU A 106 13.04 -6.55 4.00
C GLU A 106 11.67 -6.06 4.49
N TYR A 107 10.92 -5.48 3.57
CA TYR A 107 9.55 -5.05 3.77
C TYR A 107 8.67 -5.87 2.84
N SER A 108 7.76 -6.67 3.39
CA SER A 108 6.79 -7.46 2.63
C SER A 108 5.38 -7.00 2.98
N ILE A 109 4.76 -6.27 2.06
CA ILE A 109 3.35 -5.89 2.16
C ILE A 109 2.54 -7.13 1.80
N PHE A 110 1.53 -7.46 2.60
CA PHE A 110 0.66 -8.59 2.33
C PHE A 110 -0.81 -8.18 2.35
N GLN A 111 -1.62 -8.90 1.56
CA GLN A 111 -3.08 -8.86 1.60
C GLN A 111 -3.60 -10.28 1.38
N GLU A 112 -4.36 -10.80 2.33
CA GLU A 112 -4.86 -12.17 2.28
C GLU A 112 -6.33 -12.22 2.68
N TRP A 113 -7.05 -13.16 2.10
CA TRP A 113 -8.42 -13.46 2.51
C TRP A 113 -8.75 -14.92 2.27
N ASN A 114 -9.70 -15.42 3.04
CA ASN A 114 -10.27 -16.75 2.90
C ASN A 114 -11.79 -16.65 3.09
N ASP A 115 -12.55 -17.00 2.05
CA ASP A 115 -14.00 -16.85 2.05
C ASP A 115 -14.67 -17.84 3.00
N GLU A 116 -14.15 -19.07 3.12
CA GLU A 116 -14.68 -20.15 3.97
C GLU A 116 -14.67 -19.77 5.46
N SER A 117 -13.53 -19.26 5.94
CA SER A 117 -13.32 -18.80 7.32
C SER A 117 -13.74 -17.36 7.57
N GLU A 118 -14.09 -16.61 6.51
CA GLU A 118 -14.32 -15.16 6.53
C GLU A 118 -13.13 -14.32 7.03
N GLU A 119 -11.92 -14.89 6.97
CA GLU A 119 -10.70 -14.22 7.39
C GLU A 119 -10.22 -13.21 6.35
N TYR A 120 -9.68 -12.10 6.84
CA TYR A 120 -9.09 -11.06 6.01
C TYR A 120 -7.95 -10.39 6.77
N SER A 121 -6.78 -10.34 6.16
CA SER A 121 -5.59 -9.72 6.72
C SER A 121 -4.94 -8.79 5.70
N ILE A 122 -4.35 -7.70 6.19
CA ILE A 122 -3.55 -6.79 5.40
C ILE A 122 -2.50 -6.18 6.32
N GLY A 123 -1.29 -5.96 5.83
CA GLY A 123 -0.24 -5.39 6.65
C GLY A 123 1.12 -5.33 5.96
N VAL A 124 2.15 -5.11 6.75
CA VAL A 124 3.54 -5.24 6.33
C VAL A 124 4.32 -6.04 7.36
N VAL A 125 5.08 -7.02 6.87
CA VAL A 125 6.10 -7.73 7.63
C VAL A 125 7.43 -7.02 7.41
N ILE A 126 8.13 -6.72 8.51
CA ILE A 126 9.45 -6.11 8.50
C ILE A 126 10.43 -7.15 9.06
N SER A 127 11.35 -7.58 8.22
CA SER A 127 12.32 -8.64 8.52
C SER A 127 13.74 -8.07 8.51
N VAL A 128 14.50 -8.40 9.54
CA VAL A 128 15.93 -8.09 9.64
C VAL A 128 16.62 -9.40 9.96
N GLU A 129 17.68 -9.73 9.21
CA GLU A 129 18.41 -10.99 9.39
C GLU A 129 18.83 -11.20 10.86
N GLY A 130 18.60 -12.41 11.36
CA GLY A 130 18.90 -12.77 12.75
C GLY A 130 17.97 -12.17 13.80
N LYS A 131 16.90 -11.46 13.42
CA LYS A 131 15.91 -10.88 14.34
C LYS A 131 14.52 -11.44 14.10
N LYS A 132 13.67 -11.36 15.13
CA LYS A 132 12.25 -11.69 15.01
C LYS A 132 11.54 -10.64 14.14
N ASN A 133 10.70 -11.13 13.22
CA ASN A 133 9.91 -10.27 12.35
C ASN A 133 8.94 -9.39 13.14
N ILE A 134 8.76 -8.16 12.67
CA ILE A 134 7.75 -7.23 13.17
C ILE A 134 6.61 -7.21 12.17
N VAL A 135 5.38 -7.38 12.64
CA VAL A 135 4.18 -7.31 11.79
C VAL A 135 3.39 -6.06 12.16
N LEU A 136 3.20 -5.17 11.19
CA LEU A 136 2.32 -4.02 11.32
C LEU A 136 1.00 -4.32 10.62
N ASN A 137 0.02 -4.77 11.39
CA ASN A 137 -1.32 -5.06 10.89
C ASN A 137 -2.04 -3.77 10.47
N GLY A 138 -2.62 -3.81 9.27
CA GLY A 138 -3.47 -2.78 8.73
C GLY A 138 -4.87 -2.82 9.32
N ILE A 139 -5.46 -1.65 9.49
CA ILE A 139 -6.85 -1.48 9.90
C ILE A 139 -7.70 -1.68 8.65
N LYS A 140 -8.33 -2.85 8.51
CA LYS A 140 -9.16 -3.23 7.34
C LYS A 140 -10.12 -2.12 6.88
N LYS A 141 -10.80 -1.44 7.80
CA LYS A 141 -11.76 -0.36 7.50
C LYS A 141 -11.14 0.91 6.89
N SER A 142 -9.82 1.06 6.98
CA SER A 142 -9.09 2.20 6.40
C SER A 142 -8.48 1.90 5.04
N GLN A 143 -8.65 0.68 4.54
CA GLN A 143 -8.09 0.26 3.27
C GLN A 143 -8.75 0.99 2.12
N GLU A 144 -7.92 1.46 1.19
CA GLU A 144 -8.29 1.97 -0.11
C GLU A 144 -7.47 1.20 -1.16
N GLY A 145 -8.10 0.72 -2.23
CA GLY A 145 -7.42 -0.10 -3.23
C GLY A 145 -7.17 -1.54 -2.77
N SER A 146 -6.30 -2.25 -3.49
CA SER A 146 -6.00 -3.68 -3.31
C SER A 146 -4.68 -4.04 -3.99
N LEU A 147 -3.85 -4.91 -3.37
CA LEU A 147 -2.66 -5.47 -4.02
C LEU A 147 -2.99 -6.26 -5.30
N ILE A 148 -4.23 -6.75 -5.43
CA ILE A 148 -4.69 -7.44 -6.65
C ILE A 148 -4.51 -6.53 -7.89
N LEU A 149 -4.58 -5.21 -7.74
CA LEU A 149 -4.40 -4.25 -8.84
C LEU A 149 -2.99 -4.29 -9.46
N LEU A 150 -2.02 -4.94 -8.80
CA LEU A 150 -0.68 -5.17 -9.37
C LEU A 150 -0.65 -6.35 -10.36
N GLU A 151 -1.66 -7.23 -10.39
CA GLU A 151 -1.76 -8.28 -11.43
C GLU A 151 -1.77 -7.66 -12.84
N ASP A 152 -2.45 -6.53 -13.02
CA ASP A 152 -2.53 -5.82 -14.31
C ASP A 152 -1.21 -5.13 -14.70
N GLU A 153 -0.30 -4.93 -13.72
CA GLU A 153 0.99 -4.27 -13.89
C GLU A 153 2.17 -5.25 -13.90
N ASN A 154 1.89 -6.55 -13.83
CA ASN A 154 2.88 -7.59 -13.58
C ASN A 154 4.03 -7.60 -14.60
N LYS A 155 3.76 -7.15 -15.83
CA LYS A 155 4.77 -7.00 -16.91
C LYS A 155 5.92 -6.03 -16.60
N TYR A 156 5.74 -5.12 -15.63
CA TYR A 156 6.78 -4.17 -15.24
C TYR A 156 7.59 -4.65 -14.03
N ILE A 157 7.04 -5.59 -13.25
CA ILE A 157 7.65 -6.12 -12.03
C ILE A 157 8.47 -7.35 -12.38
N GLN A 158 9.60 -7.52 -11.68
CA GLN A 158 10.38 -8.73 -11.82
C GLN A 158 9.64 -9.88 -11.13
N ASN A 159 9.18 -10.85 -11.91
CA ASN A 159 8.53 -12.05 -11.40
C ASN A 159 9.44 -13.26 -11.62
N ASP A 160 9.77 -13.98 -10.56
CA ASP A 160 10.54 -15.23 -10.65
C ASP A 160 9.69 -16.44 -11.10
N PHE A 161 8.46 -16.22 -11.58
CA PHE A 161 7.57 -17.31 -12.02
C PHE A 161 7.95 -17.94 -13.37
N GLU A 162 8.86 -17.37 -14.16
CA GLU A 162 9.26 -17.91 -15.47
C GLU A 162 10.52 -18.79 -15.46
N LYS A 163 10.99 -19.29 -14.30
CA LYS A 163 12.19 -20.15 -14.24
C LYS A 163 11.97 -21.65 -14.03
N ASN A 164 10.73 -22.14 -13.91
CA ASN A 164 10.46 -23.55 -13.59
C ASN A 164 9.57 -24.29 -14.60
N ILE A 165 9.70 -23.98 -15.90
CA ILE A 165 9.19 -24.87 -16.96
C ILE A 165 10.27 -24.97 -18.05
N GLU A 166 11.25 -25.84 -17.83
CA GLU A 166 11.99 -26.55 -18.88
C GLU A 166 11.79 -28.06 -18.68
#